data_AF-A0A963FPI0-F1
#
_entry.id   AF-A0A963FPI0-F1
#
_cell.length_a   1.000
_cell.length_b   1.000
_cell.length_c   1.000
_cell.angle_alpha   90.00
_cell.angle_beta   90.00
_cell.angle_gamma   90.00
#
_symmetry.space_group_name_H-M   'P 1'
#
loop_
_entity.id
_entity.type
_entity.pdbx_description
1 polymer ?
#
loop_
_entity_poly.entity_id
_entity_poly.type
_entity_poly.pdbx_seq_one_letter_code
_entity_poly.pdbx_strand_id
1 'polypeptide(L)'
;MAGRTGRLIPSAIFWLICLLMQPGLVSAEAKSLVLILDASGSMWGQVEGRNKIVIARAALDDLIRDLPDAAQTALITYGHRRKGDCKDIETLAPLGPIDKSRLMEMI
;
A
#
# COMPACT_ATOMS: atom_id res chain seq x y z
N MET A 1 -2.16 57.20 32.45
CA MET A 1 -2.02 57.77 31.09
C MET A 1 -1.07 56.89 30.29
N ALA A 2 -1.59 56.02 29.41
CA ALA A 2 -0.88 55.43 28.27
C ALA A 2 -1.90 54.63 27.46
N GLY A 3 -2.62 55.30 26.55
CA GLY A 3 -3.58 54.66 25.66
C GLY A 3 -2.85 53.86 24.60
N ARG A 4 -2.97 52.53 24.66
CA ARG A 4 -2.40 51.61 23.67
C ARG A 4 -3.27 51.65 22.42
N THR A 5 -2.90 52.50 21.46
CA THR A 5 -3.56 52.62 20.16
C THR A 5 -3.35 51.35 19.34
N GLY A 6 -4.32 50.44 19.36
CA GLY A 6 -4.36 49.28 18.46
C GLY A 6 -4.61 49.76 17.03
N ARG A 7 -3.58 49.71 16.17
CA ARG A 7 -3.74 49.89 14.73
C ARG A 7 -4.58 48.72 14.19
N LEU A 8 -5.80 49.02 13.75
CA LEU A 8 -6.66 48.08 13.03
C LEU A 8 -6.03 47.81 11.66
N ILE A 9 -5.62 46.57 11.41
CA ILE A 9 -5.12 46.14 10.11
C ILE A 9 -6.31 46.21 9.13
N PRO A 10 -6.19 46.90 7.98
CA PRO A 10 -7.26 47.00 6.99
C PRO A 10 -7.75 45.61 6.58
N SER A 11 -9.07 45.41 6.58
CA SER A 11 -9.72 44.13 6.25
C SER A 11 -9.23 43.53 4.92
N ALA A 12 -8.94 44.38 3.93
CA ALA A 12 -8.40 43.94 2.64
C ALA A 12 -7.01 43.27 2.72
N ILE A 13 -6.14 43.74 3.63
CA ILE A 13 -4.80 43.17 3.83
C ILE A 13 -4.90 41.82 4.55
N PHE A 14 -5.84 41.70 5.49
CA PHE A 14 -6.13 40.43 6.15
C PHE A 14 -6.64 39.36 5.17
N TRP A 15 -7.56 39.73 4.28
CA TRP A 15 -8.04 38.83 3.22
C TRP A 15 -6.95 38.43 2.21
N LEU A 16 -6.05 39.36 1.84
CA LEU A 16 -4.92 39.06 0.95
C LEU A 16 -3.90 38.11 1.60
N ILE A 17 -3.66 38.25 2.90
CA ILE A 17 -2.77 37.35 3.66
C ILE A 17 -3.39 35.96 3.82
N CYS A 18 -4.70 35.86 4.07
CA CYS A 18 -5.40 34.56 4.10
C CYS A 18 -5.39 33.86 2.74
N LEU A 19 -5.45 34.61 1.64
CA LEU A 19 -5.39 34.04 0.28
C LEU A 19 -3.99 33.47 -0.06
N LEU A 20 -2.93 34.02 0.54
CA LEU A 20 -1.56 33.54 0.38
C LEU A 20 -1.22 32.34 1.29
N MET A 21 -1.97 32.11 2.37
CA MET A 21 -1.85 30.93 3.21
C MET A 21 -2.76 29.80 2.71
N GLN A 22 -2.50 29.30 1.50
CA GLN A 22 -3.12 28.05 1.08
C GLN A 22 -2.55 26.91 1.95
N PRO A 23 -3.39 26.04 2.56
CA PRO A 23 -2.90 24.80 3.13
C PRO A 23 -2.26 24.00 1.99
N GLY A 24 -0.96 23.72 2.12
CA GLY A 24 -0.28 22.84 1.17
C GLY A 24 -1.01 21.50 1.14
N LEU A 25 -1.44 21.07 -0.04
CA LEU A 25 -1.90 19.69 -0.24
C LEU A 25 -0.71 18.78 0.05
N VAL A 26 -0.69 18.19 1.24
CA VAL A 26 0.18 17.06 1.53
C VAL A 26 -0.32 15.91 0.65
N SER A 27 0.39 15.65 -0.44
CA SER A 27 0.18 14.42 -1.21
C SER A 27 0.62 13.27 -0.33
N ALA A 28 -0.30 12.36 0.02
CA ALA A 28 0.07 11.11 0.65
C ALA A 28 0.98 10.36 -0.33
N GLU A 29 2.25 10.19 0.04
CA GLU A 29 3.20 9.46 -0.78
C GLU A 29 2.67 8.03 -1.00
N ALA A 30 2.37 7.69 -2.24
CA ALA A 30 1.86 6.37 -2.60
C ALA A 30 2.94 5.34 -2.27
N LYS A 31 2.72 4.55 -1.22
CA LYS A 31 3.66 3.51 -0.80
C LYS A 31 3.59 2.35 -1.78
N SER A 32 4.74 1.97 -2.33
CA SER A 32 4.87 0.80 -3.21
C SER A 32 5.22 -0.45 -2.41
N LEU A 33 4.50 -1.54 -2.63
CA LEU A 33 4.71 -2.85 -2.02
C LEU A 33 4.78 -3.94 -3.09
N VAL A 34 5.82 -4.75 -3.06
CA VAL A 34 5.93 -5.94 -3.91
C VAL A 34 5.72 -7.18 -3.05
N LEU A 35 4.65 -7.92 -3.33
CA LEU A 35 4.33 -9.18 -2.67
C LEU A 35 5.01 -10.32 -3.42
N ILE A 36 5.76 -11.15 -2.71
CA ILE A 36 6.42 -12.33 -3.27
C ILE A 36 5.88 -13.56 -2.55
N LEU A 37 5.18 -14.43 -3.29
CA LEU A 37 4.63 -15.67 -2.77
C LEU A 37 5.47 -16.87 -3.24
N ASP A 38 6.06 -17.60 -2.29
CA ASP A 38 6.59 -18.93 -2.57
C ASP A 38 5.42 -19.93 -2.65
N ALA A 39 5.28 -20.58 -3.81
CA ALA A 39 4.33 -21.65 -4.07
C ALA A 39 5.03 -22.96 -4.49
N SER A 40 6.32 -23.08 -4.18
CA SER A 40 7.14 -24.24 -4.47
C SER A 40 6.69 -25.50 -3.70
N GLY A 41 7.28 -26.63 -4.07
CA GLY A 41 7.02 -27.93 -3.44
C GLY A 41 7.13 -27.92 -1.91
N SER A 42 8.03 -27.12 -1.34
CA SER A 42 8.25 -27.05 0.12
C SER A 42 7.06 -26.46 0.90
N MET A 43 6.25 -25.64 0.22
CA MET A 43 5.09 -24.96 0.80
C MET A 43 3.87 -25.86 0.96
N TRP A 44 3.91 -27.06 0.37
CA TRP A 44 2.95 -28.14 0.61
C TRP A 44 3.26 -28.93 1.88
N GLY A 45 4.40 -28.69 2.52
CA GLY A 45 4.66 -29.17 3.88
C GLY A 45 3.70 -28.54 4.89
N GLN A 46 3.56 -29.18 6.05
CA GLN A 46 2.62 -28.75 7.07
C GLN A 46 3.31 -28.08 8.26
N VAL A 47 2.61 -27.13 8.86
CA VAL A 47 2.88 -26.56 10.18
C VAL A 47 1.59 -26.66 10.97
N GLU A 48 1.62 -27.30 12.14
CA GLU A 48 0.44 -27.52 12.98
C GLU A 48 -0.74 -28.16 12.20
N GLY A 49 -0.44 -29.11 11.31
CA GLY A 49 -1.45 -29.82 10.50
C GLY A 49 -2.04 -29.01 9.33
N ARG A 50 -1.58 -27.77 9.08
CA ARG A 50 -2.01 -26.94 7.94
C ARG A 50 -0.87 -26.75 6.95
N ASN A 51 -1.17 -26.82 5.64
CA ASN A 51 -0.16 -26.59 4.61
C ASN A 51 0.37 -25.16 4.70
N LYS A 52 1.69 -24.97 4.60
CA LYS A 52 2.33 -23.65 4.67
C LYS A 52 1.75 -22.67 3.64
N ILE A 53 1.44 -23.14 2.43
CA ILE A 53 0.82 -22.31 1.39
C ILE A 53 -0.54 -21.76 1.81
N VAL A 54 -1.33 -22.53 2.55
CA VAL A 54 -2.65 -22.08 3.04
C VAL A 54 -2.47 -20.97 4.08
N ILE A 55 -1.50 -21.12 4.97
CA ILE A 55 -1.16 -20.11 5.98
C ILE A 55 -0.63 -18.83 5.29
N ALA A 56 0.23 -18.97 4.29
CA ALA A 56 0.79 -17.84 3.55
C ALA A 56 -0.28 -17.06 2.79
N ARG A 57 -1.22 -17.75 2.11
CA ARG A 57 -2.34 -17.12 1.41
C ARG A 57 -3.26 -16.39 2.38
N ALA A 58 -3.57 -16.97 3.55
CA ALA A 58 -4.35 -16.28 4.58
C ALA A 58 -3.66 -15.01 5.10
N ALA A 59 -2.35 -15.07 5.37
CA ALA A 59 -1.59 -13.90 5.82
C ALA A 59 -1.52 -12.80 4.73
N LEU A 60 -1.43 -13.18 3.45
CA LEU A 60 -1.50 -12.23 2.34
C LEU A 60 -2.90 -11.61 2.21
N ASP A 61 -3.96 -12.38 2.39
CA ASP A 61 -5.34 -11.88 2.37
C ASP A 61 -5.53 -10.79 3.45
N ASP A 62 -5.12 -11.08 4.69
CA ASP A 62 -5.17 -10.13 5.80
C ASP A 62 -4.35 -8.87 5.51
N LEU A 63 -3.12 -9.04 5.01
CA LEU A 63 -2.26 -7.91 4.62
C LEU A 63 -2.91 -7.04 3.53
N ILE A 64 -3.47 -7.64 2.48
CA ILE A 64 -4.08 -6.92 1.35
C ILE A 64 -5.29 -6.10 1.82
N ARG A 65 -6.09 -6.61 2.77
CA ARG A 65 -7.22 -5.87 3.36
C ARG A 65 -6.77 -4.60 4.04
N ASP A 66 -5.67 -4.68 4.78
CA ASP A 66 -5.13 -3.59 5.60
C ASP A 66 -4.34 -2.54 4.81
N LEU A 67 -4.01 -2.81 3.54
CA LEU A 67 -3.32 -1.84 2.70
C LEU A 67 -4.20 -0.61 2.43
N PRO A 68 -3.62 0.61 2.43
CA PRO A 68 -4.34 1.81 2.06
C PRO A 68 -4.71 1.77 0.57
N ASP A 69 -5.86 2.33 0.20
CA ASP A 69 -6.34 2.31 -1.19
C ASP A 69 -5.46 3.13 -2.15
N ALA A 70 -4.61 4.01 -1.61
CA ALA A 70 -3.60 4.75 -2.36
C ALA A 70 -2.28 3.97 -2.58
N ALA A 71 -2.18 2.73 -2.08
CA ALA A 71 -0.98 1.90 -2.25
C ALA A 71 -0.77 1.51 -3.72
N GLN A 72 0.49 1.34 -4.09
CA GLN A 72 0.87 0.64 -5.31
C GLN A 72 1.34 -0.76 -4.96
N THR A 73 0.88 -1.76 -5.71
CA THR A 73 1.16 -3.17 -5.43
C THR A 73 1.63 -3.92 -6.67
N ALA A 74 2.50 -4.90 -6.48
CA ALA A 74 2.81 -5.94 -7.45
C ALA A 74 2.75 -7.32 -6.78
N LEU A 75 2.46 -8.37 -7.54
CA LEU A 75 2.46 -9.75 -7.08
C LEU A 75 3.35 -10.61 -7.96
N ILE A 76 4.33 -11.24 -7.33
CA ILE A 76 5.26 -12.18 -7.95
C ILE A 76 5.12 -13.52 -7.24
N THR A 77 5.08 -14.61 -8.00
CA THR A 77 5.00 -15.97 -7.47
C THR A 77 6.18 -16.82 -7.95
N TYR A 78 6.68 -17.68 -7.06
CA TYR A 78 7.73 -18.64 -7.33
C TYR A 78 7.22 -20.08 -7.26
N GLY A 79 7.63 -20.94 -8.20
CA GLY A 79 7.48 -22.40 -8.12
C GLY A 79 6.04 -22.93 -8.27
N HIS A 80 5.11 -22.15 -8.84
CA HIS A 80 3.68 -22.52 -8.90
C HIS A 80 3.27 -23.39 -10.11
N ARG A 81 4.06 -23.43 -11.19
CA ARG A 81 3.72 -24.18 -12.41
C ARG A 81 4.51 -25.47 -12.54
N ARG A 82 5.78 -25.45 -12.13
CA ARG A 82 6.71 -26.58 -12.33
C ARG A 82 7.39 -26.97 -11.03
N LYS A 83 7.13 -28.21 -10.58
CA LYS A 83 7.74 -28.76 -9.36
C LYS A 83 9.26 -28.87 -9.53
N GLY A 84 10.00 -28.28 -8.61
CA GLY A 84 11.47 -28.36 -8.56
C GLY A 84 12.19 -27.42 -9.53
N ASP A 85 11.48 -26.54 -10.23
CA ASP A 85 12.12 -25.52 -11.06
C ASP A 85 12.35 -24.22 -10.27
N CYS A 86 13.58 -24.01 -9.82
CA CYS A 86 13.97 -22.81 -9.11
C CYS A 86 14.00 -21.53 -9.98
N LYS A 87 13.66 -21.62 -11.27
CA LYS A 87 13.54 -20.47 -12.17
C LYS A 87 12.09 -20.16 -12.51
N ASP A 88 11.13 -20.89 -11.96
CA ASP A 88 9.71 -20.67 -12.20
C ASP A 88 9.21 -19.44 -11.43
N ILE A 89 9.55 -18.26 -11.93
CA ILE A 89 9.13 -16.96 -11.39
C ILE A 89 8.12 -16.36 -12.37
N GLU A 90 6.99 -15.90 -11.85
CA GLU A 90 5.95 -15.23 -12.62
C GLU A 90 5.45 -13.97 -11.91
N THR A 91 5.39 -12.87 -12.65
CA THR A 91 4.70 -11.65 -12.19
C THR A 91 3.21 -11.79 -12.53
N LEU A 92 2.40 -12.13 -11.53
CA LEU A 92 0.94 -12.27 -11.69
C LEU A 92 0.25 -10.91 -11.80
N ALA A 93 0.75 -9.91 -11.07
CA ALA A 93 0.30 -8.53 -11.18
C ALA A 93 1.52 -7.59 -11.27
N PRO A 94 1.65 -6.77 -12.34
CA PRO A 94 2.69 -5.75 -12.42
C PRO A 94 2.44 -4.65 -11.40
N LEU A 95 3.48 -3.85 -11.10
CA LEU A 95 3.36 -2.72 -10.19
C LEU A 95 2.35 -1.70 -10.73
N GLY A 96 1.34 -1.38 -9.91
CA GLY A 96 0.32 -0.40 -10.23
C GLY A 96 -0.59 -0.11 -9.04
N PRO A 97 -1.64 0.73 -9.21
CA PRO A 97 -2.62 0.97 -8.17
C PRO A 97 -3.21 -0.33 -7.64
N ILE A 98 -3.43 -0.40 -6.32
CA ILE A 98 -3.96 -1.60 -5.69
C ILE A 98 -5.37 -1.92 -6.20
N ASP A 99 -5.55 -3.17 -6.61
CA ASP A 99 -6.86 -3.80 -6.85
C ASP A 99 -6.97 -4.99 -5.89
N LYS A 100 -7.56 -4.73 -4.72
CA LYS A 100 -7.61 -5.70 -3.62
C LYS A 100 -8.30 -7.00 -4.05
N SER A 101 -9.44 -6.91 -4.71
CA SER A 101 -10.20 -8.07 -5.19
C SER A 101 -9.38 -8.90 -6.17
N ARG A 102 -8.75 -8.25 -7.15
CA ARG A 102 -7.93 -8.94 -8.15
C ARG A 102 -6.69 -9.61 -7.53
N LEU A 103 -6.04 -8.97 -6.57
CA LEU A 103 -4.90 -9.57 -5.87
C LEU A 103 -5.32 -10.80 -5.05
N MET A 104 -6.47 -10.73 -4.38
CA MET A 104 -7.02 -11.85 -3.61
C MET A 104 -7.38 -13.05 -4.49
N GLU A 105 -7.85 -12.83 -5.72
CA GLU A 105 -8.12 -13.89 -6.69
C GLU A 105 -6.86 -14.59 -7.23
N MET A 106 -5.70 -13.91 -7.17
CA MET A 106 -4.42 -14.44 -7.67
C MET A 106 -3.63 -15.22 -6.61
N ILE A 107 -3.91 -14.98 -5.33
CA ILE A 107 -3.37 -15.74 -4.20
C ILE A 107 -4.29 -16.91 -3.86
#